data_AF-A0A2M7DLI7-F1
#
_entry.id   AF-A0A2M7DLI7-F1
#
_cell.length_a   1.000
_cell.length_b   1.000
_cell.length_c   1.000
_cell.angle_alpha   90.00
_cell.angle_beta   90.00
_cell.angle_gamma   90.00
#
_symmetry.space_group_name_H-M   'P 1'
#
loop_
_entity.id
_entity.type
_entity.pdbx_description
1 polymer ?
#
loop_
_entity_poly.entity_id
_entity_poly.type
_entity_poly.pdbx_seq_one_letter_code
_entity_poly.pdbx_strand_id
1 'polypeptide(L)'
;MKNLLVLIVGCLMVNQTYAQWTAVTDPNFEAFLEANGMGDGIPNNGQVLTANIENVTVLDLPSSAEVSDLTGIEDFSALEFLDFSANNVASVDLSQNTALHFTS
;
A
#
# COMPACT_ATOMS: atom_id res chain seq x y z
N MET A 1 7.77 -32.08 -48.39
CA MET A 1 7.03 -32.39 -47.15
C MET A 1 7.30 -31.25 -46.17
N LYS A 2 6.23 -30.65 -45.65
CA LYS A 2 6.22 -29.38 -44.92
C LYS A 2 7.10 -29.43 -43.67
N ASN A 3 7.98 -28.43 -43.54
CA ASN A 3 8.64 -28.02 -42.31
C ASN A 3 7.57 -27.66 -41.26
N LEU A 4 7.06 -28.63 -40.52
CA LEU A 4 6.03 -28.40 -39.50
C LEU A 4 6.38 -29.14 -38.21
N LEU A 5 7.60 -28.93 -37.72
CA LEU A 5 8.05 -29.44 -36.42
C LEU A 5 8.66 -28.36 -35.53
N VAL A 6 8.55 -27.08 -35.89
CA VAL A 6 9.11 -25.98 -35.09
C VAL A 6 8.10 -24.83 -35.00
N LEU A 7 7.04 -24.98 -34.20
CA LEU A 7 6.18 -23.87 -33.76
C LEU A 7 5.21 -24.24 -32.62
N ILE A 8 5.62 -25.11 -31.68
CA ILE A 8 4.88 -25.35 -30.41
C ILE A 8 5.73 -24.92 -29.20
N VAL A 9 6.68 -23.99 -29.40
CA VAL A 9 7.46 -23.39 -28.29
C VAL A 9 7.34 -21.86 -28.33
N GLY A 10 6.21 -21.35 -28.83
CA GLY A 10 5.86 -19.93 -28.81
C GLY A 10 5.16 -19.55 -27.51
N CYS A 11 5.90 -19.63 -26.40
CA CYS A 11 5.80 -18.74 -25.24
C CYS A 11 4.45 -18.03 -25.05
N LEU A 12 3.44 -18.72 -24.50
CA LEU A 12 2.35 -18.03 -23.80
C LEU A 12 2.88 -17.65 -22.42
N MET A 13 3.67 -16.57 -22.37
CA MET A 13 3.98 -15.89 -21.12
C MET A 13 2.68 -15.28 -20.66
N VAL A 14 1.91 -16.03 -19.88
CA VAL A 14 0.81 -15.48 -19.12
C VAL A 14 1.46 -14.46 -18.18
N ASN A 15 1.27 -13.17 -18.46
CA ASN A 15 1.65 -12.11 -17.54
C ASN A 15 0.75 -12.27 -16.31
N GLN A 16 1.21 -13.08 -15.36
CA GLN A 16 0.62 -13.17 -14.04
C GLN A 16 0.94 -11.83 -13.36
N THR A 17 -0.01 -10.89 -13.39
CA THR A 17 0.06 -9.73 -12.51
C THR A 17 -0.28 -10.22 -11.11
N TYR A 18 0.75 -10.58 -10.34
CA TYR A 18 0.58 -10.84 -8.93
C TYR A 18 0.14 -9.53 -8.26
N ALA A 19 -0.81 -9.63 -7.33
CA ALA A 19 -1.12 -8.52 -6.46
C ALA A 19 0.15 -8.14 -5.67
N GLN A 20 0.47 -6.86 -5.65
CA GLN A 20 1.53 -6.31 -4.81
C GLN A 20 0.97 -6.13 -3.39
N TRP A 21 1.82 -6.37 -2.41
CA TRP A 21 1.51 -6.30 -1.00
C TRP A 21 2.38 -5.24 -0.35
N THR A 22 1.76 -4.45 0.51
CA THR A 22 2.43 -3.46 1.34
C THR A 22 2.45 -3.98 2.76
N ALA A 23 3.63 -4.06 3.37
CA ALA A 23 3.74 -4.42 4.79
C ALA A 23 3.24 -3.28 5.67
N VAL A 24 2.38 -3.60 6.64
CA VAL A 24 1.81 -2.66 7.61
C VAL A 24 1.96 -3.28 8.98
N THR A 25 3.11 -3.05 9.63
CA THR A 25 3.52 -3.80 10.83
C THR A 25 2.83 -3.36 12.12
N ASP A 26 2.27 -2.15 12.16
CA ASP A 26 1.44 -1.67 13.28
C ASP A 26 0.00 -2.19 13.12
N PRO A 27 -0.49 -3.06 14.02
CA PRO A 27 -1.85 -3.61 13.93
C PRO A 27 -2.94 -2.53 14.00
N ASN A 28 -2.68 -1.39 14.65
CA ASN A 28 -3.63 -0.29 14.71
C ASN A 28 -3.69 0.47 13.39
N PHE A 29 -2.54 0.63 12.71
CA PHE A 29 -2.52 1.21 11.37
C PHE A 29 -3.24 0.30 10.37
N GLU A 30 -2.94 -1.00 10.39
CA GLU A 30 -3.63 -2.01 9.55
C GLU A 30 -5.14 -1.98 9.83
N ALA A 31 -5.56 -2.00 11.10
CA ALA A 31 -6.97 -1.95 11.47
C ALA A 31 -7.67 -0.66 10.98
N PHE A 32 -6.99 0.48 11.02
CA PHE A 32 -7.51 1.72 10.45
C PHE A 32 -7.69 1.59 8.92
N LEU A 33 -6.71 1.04 8.21
CA LEU A 33 -6.79 0.86 6.76
C LEU A 33 -7.91 -0.12 6.37
N GLU A 34 -8.02 -1.25 7.08
CA GLU A 34 -9.12 -2.21 6.92
C GLU A 34 -10.49 -1.54 7.10
N ALA A 35 -10.66 -0.78 8.19
CA ALA A 35 -11.92 -0.11 8.51
C ALA A 35 -12.32 0.95 7.46
N ASN A 36 -11.36 1.49 6.71
CA ASN A 36 -11.58 2.51 5.69
C ASN A 36 -11.55 1.96 4.25
N GLY A 37 -11.57 0.64 4.07
CA GLY A 37 -11.61 0.01 2.75
C GLY A 37 -10.28 0.08 1.99
N MET A 38 -9.18 0.33 2.70
CA MET A 38 -7.81 0.40 2.19
C MET A 38 -7.02 -0.90 2.44
N GLY A 39 -7.57 -1.81 3.26
CA GLY A 39 -6.96 -3.08 3.62
C GLY A 39 -7.17 -4.21 2.61
N ASP A 40 -6.75 -5.42 2.94
CA ASP A 40 -6.96 -6.64 2.13
C ASP A 40 -8.19 -7.47 2.56
N GLY A 41 -8.86 -7.06 3.65
CA GLY A 41 -10.01 -7.73 4.23
C GLY A 41 -9.65 -8.79 5.27
N ILE A 42 -8.38 -8.93 5.65
CA ILE A 42 -7.86 -9.91 6.60
C ILE A 42 -7.18 -9.16 7.75
N PRO A 43 -7.87 -8.97 8.88
CA PRO A 43 -7.34 -8.18 9.98
C PRO A 43 -6.17 -8.86 10.71
N ASN A 44 -5.18 -8.06 11.09
CA ASN A 44 -3.97 -8.41 11.86
C ASN A 44 -3.03 -9.40 11.14
N ASN A 45 -2.92 -9.30 9.81
CA ASN A 45 -1.96 -10.09 9.03
C ASN A 45 -0.67 -9.32 8.70
N GLY A 46 -0.58 -8.04 9.08
CA GLY A 46 0.58 -7.19 8.91
C GLY A 46 0.78 -6.67 7.49
N GLN A 47 -0.25 -6.66 6.64
CA GLN A 47 -0.14 -6.23 5.25
C GLN A 47 -1.48 -5.76 4.66
N VAL A 48 -1.40 -5.01 3.57
CA VAL A 48 -2.57 -4.63 2.75
C VAL A 48 -2.23 -4.82 1.26
N LEU A 49 -3.26 -4.80 0.41
CA LEU A 49 -3.05 -4.75 -1.04
C LEU A 49 -2.58 -3.36 -1.45
N THR A 50 -1.41 -3.25 -2.08
CA THR A 50 -0.86 -1.94 -2.53
C THR A 50 -1.85 -1.20 -3.44
N ALA A 51 -2.58 -1.94 -4.29
CA ALA A 51 -3.60 -1.37 -5.18
C ALA A 51 -4.73 -0.64 -4.45
N ASN A 52 -4.98 -0.96 -3.17
CA ASN A 52 -6.03 -0.33 -2.37
C ASN A 52 -5.58 0.98 -1.72
N ILE A 53 -4.26 1.21 -1.61
CA ILE A 53 -3.68 2.42 -0.99
C ILE A 53 -3.00 3.35 -2.00
N GLU A 54 -2.53 2.85 -3.14
CA GLU A 54 -1.64 3.60 -4.05
C GLU A 54 -2.27 4.89 -4.59
N ASN A 55 -3.61 4.93 -4.69
CA ASN A 55 -4.40 6.06 -5.19
C ASN A 55 -5.05 6.90 -4.06
N VAL A 56 -4.77 6.61 -2.79
CA VAL A 56 -5.29 7.39 -1.66
C VAL A 56 -4.56 8.74 -1.61
N THR A 57 -5.32 9.83 -1.71
CA THR A 57 -4.78 11.19 -1.71
C THR A 57 -4.78 11.85 -0.34
N VAL A 58 -5.64 11.38 0.58
CA VAL A 58 -5.80 11.94 1.92
C VAL A 58 -5.78 10.81 2.93
N LEU A 59 -4.88 10.90 3.91
CA LEU A 59 -4.83 10.03 5.07
C LEU A 59 -4.88 10.88 6.33
N ASP A 60 -6.02 10.87 7.01
CA ASP A 60 -6.26 11.60 8.25
C ASP A 60 -6.49 10.58 9.38
N LEU A 61 -5.48 10.40 10.22
CA LEU A 61 -5.48 9.43 11.30
C LEU A 61 -6.03 10.07 12.58
N PRO A 62 -7.23 9.66 13.06
CA PRO A 62 -7.80 10.21 14.28
C PRO A 62 -6.99 9.79 15.50
N SER A 63 -7.15 10.51 16.61
CA SER A 63 -6.51 10.17 17.89
C SER A 63 -6.89 8.77 18.41
N SER A 64 -8.08 8.29 18.03
CA SER A 64 -8.57 6.95 18.41
C SER A 64 -7.92 5.82 17.61
N ALA A 65 -7.12 6.13 16.59
CA ALA A 65 -6.39 5.11 15.85
C ALA A 65 -5.22 4.55 16.67
N GLU A 66 -4.64 5.32 17.61
CA GLU A 66 -3.55 4.87 18.48
C GLU A 66 -2.34 4.28 17.70
N VAL A 67 -2.03 4.87 16.54
CA VAL A 67 -0.94 4.42 15.66
C VAL A 67 0.41 4.85 16.23
N SER A 68 1.39 3.95 16.17
CA SER A 68 2.75 4.18 16.67
C SER A 68 3.83 4.01 15.60
N ASP A 69 3.52 3.30 14.51
CA ASP A 69 4.40 3.05 13.38
C ASP A 69 3.61 3.14 12.06
N LEU A 70 4.16 3.88 11.10
CA LEU A 70 3.57 4.13 9.79
C LEU A 70 4.26 3.33 8.67
N THR A 71 5.02 2.28 9.00
CA THR A 71 5.57 1.35 7.99
C THR A 71 4.47 0.95 6.99
N GLY A 72 4.78 1.07 5.70
CA GLY A 72 3.85 0.90 4.59
C GLY A 72 3.32 2.22 4.01
N ILE A 73 3.52 3.36 4.69
CA ILE A 73 3.13 4.68 4.19
C ILE A 73 3.84 5.04 2.88
N GLU A 74 5.04 4.52 2.64
CA GLU A 74 5.84 4.73 1.43
C GLU A 74 5.12 4.33 0.14
N ASP A 75 4.17 3.38 0.22
CA ASP A 75 3.42 2.86 -0.92
C ASP A 75 2.16 3.67 -1.23
N PHE A 76 1.83 4.69 -0.44
CA PHE A 76 0.77 5.65 -0.73
C PHE A 76 1.27 6.67 -1.79
N SER A 77 1.38 6.21 -3.03
CA SER A 77 2.05 6.95 -4.12
C SER A 77 1.36 8.27 -4.50
N ALA A 78 0.04 8.35 -4.32
CA ALA A 78 -0.77 9.54 -4.62
C ALA A 78 -1.04 10.42 -3.38
N LEU A 79 -0.41 10.16 -2.23
CA LEU A 79 -0.71 10.86 -0.98
C LEU A 79 -0.34 12.35 -1.06
N GLU A 80 -1.35 13.21 -0.99
CA GLU A 80 -1.20 14.67 -1.04
C GLU A 80 -1.30 15.29 0.36
N PHE A 81 -2.08 14.68 1.24
CA PHE A 81 -2.29 15.12 2.63
C PHE A 81 -2.16 13.95 3.61
N LEU A 82 -1.35 14.15 4.65
CA LEU A 82 -1.16 13.22 5.75
C LEU A 82 -1.25 13.97 7.09
N ASP A 83 -2.21 13.60 7.93
CA ASP A 83 -2.27 14.03 9.33
C ASP A 83 -2.22 12.81 10.25
N PHE A 84 -1.18 12.77 11.09
CA PHE A 84 -1.02 11.79 12.17
C PHE A 84 -0.69 12.48 13.49
N SER A 85 -0.89 13.80 13.59
CA SER A 85 -0.45 14.65 14.71
C SER A 85 -1.05 14.25 16.07
N ALA A 86 -2.19 13.56 16.06
CA ALA A 86 -2.86 13.03 17.24
C ALA A 86 -2.45 11.60 17.63
N ASN A 87 -1.45 11.02 16.95
CA ASN A 87 -0.93 9.67 17.17
C ASN A 87 0.51 9.69 17.67
N ASN A 88 1.03 8.56 18.15
CA ASN A 88 2.32 8.46 18.85
C ASN A 88 3.44 7.92 17.94
N VAL A 89 3.53 8.46 16.73
CA VAL A 89 4.53 8.06 15.72
C VAL A 89 5.85 8.76 15.99
N ALA A 90 6.88 8.00 16.37
CA ALA A 90 8.18 8.55 16.76
C ALA A 90 9.05 9.02 15.57
N SER A 91 8.91 8.34 14.43
CA SER A 91 9.62 8.65 13.19
C SER A 91 8.81 8.17 12.01
N VAL A 92 8.88 8.90 10.90
CA VAL A 92 8.26 8.50 9.64
C VAL A 92 9.22 8.82 8.51
N ASP A 93 9.41 7.88 7.58
CA ASP A 93 10.11 8.13 6.32
C ASP A 93 9.07 8.44 5.24
N LEU A 94 9.06 9.69 4.78
CA LEU A 94 8.14 10.17 3.74
C LEU A 94 8.87 10.38 2.40
N SER A 95 10.08 9.83 2.23
CA SER A 95 10.89 10.06 1.03
C SER A 95 10.25 9.57 -0.27
N GLN A 96 9.35 8.57 -0.19
CA GLN A 96 8.62 8.04 -1.35
C GLN A 96 7.26 8.73 -1.58
N ASN A 97 6.73 9.46 -0.60
CA ASN A 97 5.46 10.18 -0.71
C ASN A 97 5.64 11.54 -1.42
N THR A 98 6.13 11.49 -2.65
CA THR A 98 6.55 12.67 -3.44
C THR A 98 5.42 13.63 -3.79
N ALA A 99 4.16 13.19 -3.67
CA ALA A 99 2.96 14.02 -3.87
C ALA A 99 2.57 14.85 -2.64
N LEU A 100 3.17 14.63 -1.47
CA LEU A 100 2.79 15.34 -0.24
C LEU A 100 3.04 16.85 -0.35
N HIS A 101 2.01 17.63 -0.03
CA HIS A 101 2.09 19.08 0.01
C HIS A 101 2.24 19.59 1.45
N PHE A 102 3.45 19.97 1.83
CA PHE A 102 3.68 20.68 3.09
C PHE A 102 3.26 22.14 2.93
N THR A 103 2.03 22.50 3.34
CA THR A 103 1.65 23.91 3.45
C THR A 103 2.33 24.49 4.68
N SER A 104 3.21 25.47 4.48
CA SER A 104 3.86 26.27 5.52
C SER A 104 2.91 27.21 6.24
#